data_AF-A0A1F5IAA2-F1
#
_entry.id   AF-A0A1F5IAA2-F1
#
_cell.length_a   1.000
_cell.length_b   1.000
_cell.length_c   1.000
_cell.angle_alpha   90.00
_cell.angle_beta   90.00
_cell.angle_gamma   90.00
#
_symmetry.space_group_name_H-M   'P 1'
#
loop_
_entity.id
_entity.type
_entity.pdbx_description
1 polymer ?
#
loop_
_entity_poly.entity_id
_entity_poly.type
_entity_poly.pdbx_seq_one_letter_code
_entity_poly.pdbx_strand_id
1 'polypeptide(L)'
;MTERVDVDQSGLERLFPEPAVRDIATRLINASKEIGGINAVIGFVRTETEGTEVFERLVFLAEGTDCPRDVTLHQWLGTYDRICPTVSQRKMLQLPQILTERELNLHKAALKVDRQFLDREIVTIWERPQEPAPAA
;
A
#
# COMPACT_ATOMS: atom_id res chain seq x y z
N MET A 1 7.32 5.96 24.24
CA MET A 1 6.19 5.97 23.29
C MET A 1 6.74 6.51 21.99
N THR A 2 7.00 5.65 21.01
CA THR A 2 7.49 6.06 19.69
C THR A 2 6.33 6.74 18.96
N GLU A 3 6.52 7.99 18.59
CA GLU A 3 5.54 8.81 17.88
C GLU A 3 5.14 8.07 16.60
N ARG A 4 3.85 7.75 16.46
CA ARG A 4 3.36 7.09 15.26
C ARG A 4 3.33 8.14 14.16
N VAL A 5 4.06 7.90 13.07
CA VAL A 5 4.00 8.77 11.89
C VAL A 5 2.56 8.80 11.38
N ASP A 6 1.99 10.00 11.29
CA ASP A 6 0.65 10.21 10.75
C ASP A 6 0.57 9.86 9.26
N VAL A 7 -0.64 9.62 8.76
CA VAL A 7 -0.87 9.36 7.34
C VAL A 7 -0.73 10.67 6.57
N ASP A 8 0.10 10.70 5.52
CA ASP A 8 0.20 11.85 4.62
C ASP A 8 -1.14 12.06 3.88
N GLN A 9 -1.89 13.06 4.33
CA GLN A 9 -3.20 13.40 3.77
C GLN A 9 -3.08 13.93 2.35
N SER A 10 -2.01 14.65 2.02
CA SER A 10 -1.83 15.23 0.68
C SER A 10 -1.57 14.13 -0.34
N GLY A 11 -0.73 13.15 0.03
CA GLY A 11 -0.50 11.96 -0.78
C GLY A 11 -1.77 11.13 -0.99
N LEU A 12 -2.59 10.99 0.05
CA LEU A 12 -3.86 10.25 -0.05
C LEU A 12 -4.93 10.99 -0.86
N GLU A 13 -5.04 12.31 -0.75
CA GLU A 13 -5.92 13.17 -1.55
C GLU A 13 -5.60 13.13 -3.02
N ARG A 14 -4.30 13.08 -3.33
CA ARG A 14 -3.84 12.88 -4.69
C ARG A 14 -4.23 11.52 -5.25
N LEU A 15 -4.08 10.47 -4.45
CA LEU A 15 -4.32 9.07 -4.83
C LEU A 15 -5.78 8.64 -4.81
N PHE A 16 -6.64 9.37 -4.13
CA PHE A 16 -8.07 9.08 -4.03
C PHE A 16 -8.80 10.42 -3.88
N PRO A 17 -9.18 11.09 -4.98
CA PRO A 17 -9.88 12.37 -4.94
C PRO A 17 -11.27 12.28 -4.28
N GLU A 18 -11.87 11.09 -4.27
CA GLU A 18 -13.19 10.82 -3.70
C GLU A 18 -13.13 10.66 -2.17
N PRO A 19 -13.85 11.49 -1.39
CA PRO A 19 -13.80 11.44 0.07
C PRO A 19 -14.19 10.07 0.67
N ALA A 20 -15.14 9.37 0.03
CA ALA A 20 -15.57 8.04 0.48
C ALA A 20 -14.45 6.99 0.32
N VAL A 21 -13.67 7.06 -0.75
CA VAL A 21 -12.55 6.15 -0.98
C VAL A 21 -11.40 6.48 -0.03
N ARG A 22 -11.13 7.77 0.21
CA ARG A 22 -10.15 8.22 1.22
C ARG A 22 -10.45 7.75 2.62
N ASP A 23 -11.70 7.82 3.05
CA ASP A 23 -12.07 7.36 4.39
C ASP A 23 -11.73 5.88 4.57
N ILE A 24 -12.10 5.04 3.59
CA ILE A 24 -11.81 3.61 3.61
C ILE A 24 -10.29 3.36 3.54
N ALA A 25 -9.57 4.08 2.67
CA ALA A 25 -8.12 3.98 2.55
C ALA A 25 -7.41 4.35 3.86
N THR A 26 -7.82 5.46 4.49
CA THR A 26 -7.29 5.93 5.78
C THR A 26 -7.51 4.89 6.86
N ARG A 27 -8.72 4.33 6.94
CA ARG A 27 -9.06 3.28 7.90
C ARG A 27 -8.22 2.02 7.68
N LEU A 28 -8.02 1.62 6.42
CA LEU A 28 -7.20 0.47 6.07
C LEU A 28 -5.72 0.69 6.42
N ILE A 29 -5.17 1.87 6.11
CA ILE A 29 -3.80 2.25 6.45
C ILE A 29 -3.62 2.22 7.96
N ASN A 30 -4.48 2.92 8.72
CA ASN A 30 -4.40 2.96 10.17
C ASN A 30 -4.51 1.57 10.82
N ALA A 31 -5.40 0.71 10.31
CA ALA A 31 -5.49 -0.67 10.79
C ALA A 31 -4.23 -1.49 10.43
N SER A 32 -3.62 -1.24 9.27
CA SER A 32 -2.41 -1.93 8.83
C SER A 32 -1.16 -1.50 9.60
N LYS A 33 -1.13 -0.27 10.16
CA LYS A 33 -0.04 0.19 11.05
C LYS A 33 0.15 -0.72 12.28
N GLU A 34 -0.93 -1.38 12.71
CA GLU A 34 -0.92 -2.31 13.85
C GLU A 34 -0.45 -3.73 13.48
N ILE A 35 -0.32 -4.04 12.18
CA ILE A 35 0.08 -5.37 11.73
C ILE A 35 1.61 -5.46 11.76
N GLY A 36 2.12 -6.42 12.53
CA GLY A 36 3.54 -6.76 12.56
C GLY A 36 4.06 -7.18 11.18
N GLY A 37 5.21 -6.63 10.79
CA GLY A 37 5.83 -6.91 9.50
C GLY A 37 5.34 -6.06 8.34
N ILE A 38 4.44 -5.07 8.55
CA ILE A 38 4.17 -4.02 7.56
C ILE A 38 4.93 -2.76 7.97
N ASN A 39 5.85 -2.32 7.11
CA ASN A 39 6.78 -1.22 7.37
C ASN A 39 6.33 0.10 6.73
N ALA A 40 5.72 0.05 5.55
CA ALA A 40 5.28 1.23 4.83
C ALA A 40 4.02 0.97 3.99
N VAL A 41 3.32 2.04 3.65
CA VAL A 41 2.28 2.06 2.63
C VAL A 41 2.65 3.09 1.59
N ILE A 42 2.73 2.65 0.35
CA ILE A 42 2.97 3.47 -0.81
C ILE A 42 1.76 3.40 -1.74
N GLY A 43 1.41 4.51 -2.36
CA GLY A 43 0.44 4.54 -3.44
C GLY A 43 1.14 4.43 -4.79
N PHE A 44 0.49 3.71 -5.70
CA PHE A 44 0.84 3.69 -7.11
C PHE A 44 -0.28 4.33 -7.92
N VAL A 45 0.10 5.27 -8.78
CA VAL A 45 -0.76 5.81 -9.84
C VAL A 45 -0.42 5.08 -11.13
N ARG A 46 -1.42 4.42 -11.73
CA ARG A 46 -1.33 3.92 -13.10
C ARG A 46 -1.96 4.96 -14.03
N THR A 47 -1.14 5.59 -14.84
CA THR A 47 -1.57 6.40 -15.97
C THR A 47 -1.80 5.52 -17.18
N GLU A 48 -2.90 5.79 -17.86
CA GLU A 48 -3.43 5.03 -18.98
C GLU A 48 -2.88 5.49 -20.31
N THR A 49 -2.64 4.55 -21.22
CA THR A 49 -2.55 4.83 -22.66
C THR A 49 -3.79 4.23 -23.33
N GLU A 50 -4.47 5.03 -24.17
CA GLU A 50 -5.58 4.59 -25.04
C GLU A 50 -6.91 4.20 -24.36
N GLY A 51 -7.40 5.03 -23.43
CA GLY A 51 -8.83 5.16 -23.16
C GLY A 51 -9.47 4.17 -22.17
N THR A 52 -8.68 3.48 -21.36
CA THR A 52 -9.18 2.73 -20.19
C THR A 52 -8.90 3.58 -18.92
N GLU A 53 -9.33 3.11 -17.75
CA GLU A 53 -9.41 3.92 -16.52
C GLU A 53 -8.08 4.04 -15.76
N VAL A 54 -7.78 5.25 -15.26
CA VAL A 54 -6.69 5.48 -14.30
C VAL A 54 -7.08 4.79 -13.00
N PHE A 55 -6.23 3.87 -12.53
CA PHE A 55 -6.45 3.21 -11.25
C PHE A 55 -5.31 3.50 -10.28
N GLU A 56 -5.71 3.96 -9.10
CA GLU A 56 -4.81 4.24 -7.99
C GLU A 56 -4.91 3.08 -6.99
N ARG A 57 -3.76 2.54 -6.57
CA ARG A 57 -3.72 1.37 -5.70
C ARG A 57 -2.76 1.59 -4.55
N LEU A 58 -3.18 1.17 -3.36
CA LEU A 58 -2.32 1.03 -2.20
C LEU A 58 -1.43 -0.21 -2.32
N VAL A 59 -0.17 -0.07 -1.95
CA VAL A 59 0.79 -1.15 -1.84
C VAL A 59 1.43 -1.08 -0.46
N PHE A 60 1.37 -2.20 0.25
CA PHE A 60 1.88 -2.35 1.59
C PHE A 60 3.25 -3.01 1.51
N LEU A 61 4.26 -2.36 2.08
CA LEU A 61 5.62 -2.87 2.13
C LEU A 61 5.81 -3.71 3.38
N ALA A 62 6.09 -4.99 3.16
CA ALA A 62 6.42 -5.94 4.20
C ALA A 62 7.92 -5.91 4.54
N GLU A 63 8.24 -6.15 5.80
CA GLU A 63 9.61 -6.29 6.30
C GLU A 63 10.18 -7.67 5.92
N GLY A 64 11.45 -7.71 5.49
CA GLY A 64 12.18 -8.96 5.20
C GLY A 64 12.37 -9.29 3.71
N THR A 65 13.07 -10.40 3.44
CA THR A 65 13.46 -10.85 2.09
C THR A 65 12.46 -11.78 1.42
N ASP A 66 11.64 -12.46 2.21
CA ASP A 66 10.55 -13.30 1.77
C ASP A 66 9.32 -12.80 2.52
N CYS A 67 8.24 -12.41 1.83
CA CYS A 67 6.97 -12.24 2.49
C CYS A 67 6.55 -13.63 2.99
N PRO A 68 6.62 -13.95 4.31
CA PRO A 68 6.29 -15.28 4.76
C PRO A 68 4.78 -15.36 4.67
N ARG A 69 4.29 -16.01 3.62
CA ARG A 69 2.91 -16.45 3.47
C ARG A 69 2.59 -17.33 4.68
N ASP A 70 2.08 -16.72 5.73
CA ASP A 70 0.70 -16.97 6.13
C ASP A 70 0.27 -15.93 7.17
N VAL A 71 1.04 -15.66 8.23
CA VAL A 71 0.51 -14.87 9.36
C VAL A 71 0.24 -13.40 9.03
N THR A 72 1.23 -12.64 8.55
CA THR A 72 1.04 -11.22 8.20
C THR A 72 0.02 -11.05 7.07
N LEU A 73 0.08 -11.92 6.06
CA LEU A 73 -0.87 -11.90 4.95
C LEU A 73 -2.30 -12.23 5.40
N HIS A 74 -2.51 -13.27 6.22
CA HIS A 74 -3.84 -13.62 6.73
C HIS A 74 -4.40 -12.52 7.66
N GLN A 75 -3.56 -11.94 8.53
CA GLN A 75 -3.96 -10.81 9.38
C GLN A 75 -4.34 -9.58 8.54
N TRP A 76 -3.59 -9.32 7.47
CA TRP A 76 -3.87 -8.23 6.57
C TRP A 76 -5.13 -8.47 5.74
N LEU A 77 -5.32 -9.67 5.19
CA LEU A 77 -6.54 -10.05 4.46
C LEU A 77 -7.78 -9.96 5.37
N GLY A 78 -7.68 -10.46 6.61
CA GLY A 78 -8.76 -10.32 7.59
C GLY A 78 -9.04 -8.86 7.96
N THR A 79 -8.01 -8.01 7.98
CA THR A 79 -8.18 -6.56 8.16
C THR A 79 -8.86 -5.92 6.95
N TYR A 80 -8.44 -6.27 5.74
CA TYR A 80 -9.06 -5.81 4.50
C TYR A 80 -10.53 -6.21 4.42
N ASP A 81 -10.88 -7.47 4.69
CA ASP A 81 -12.26 -7.95 4.66
C ASP A 81 -13.16 -7.24 5.70
N ARG A 82 -12.61 -6.92 6.87
CA ARG A 82 -13.32 -6.17 7.92
C ARG A 82 -13.55 -4.71 7.56
N ILE A 83 -12.61 -4.07 6.87
CA ILE A 83 -12.72 -2.67 6.44
C ILE A 83 -13.53 -2.52 5.15
N CYS A 84 -13.43 -3.49 4.24
CA CYS A 84 -14.12 -3.57 2.96
C CYS A 84 -15.08 -4.77 2.89
N PRO A 85 -16.13 -4.83 3.73
CA PRO A 85 -17.04 -5.97 3.77
C PRO A 85 -17.92 -6.12 2.52
N THR A 86 -18.16 -5.03 1.77
CA THR A 86 -19.04 -5.04 0.60
C THR A 86 -18.27 -5.13 -0.72
N VAL A 87 -18.92 -5.68 -1.75
CA VAL A 87 -18.37 -5.71 -3.13
C VAL A 87 -18.06 -4.29 -3.62
N SER A 88 -18.89 -3.30 -3.31
CA SER A 88 -18.66 -1.90 -3.71
C SER A 88 -17.39 -1.33 -3.10
N GLN A 89 -17.13 -1.54 -1.80
CA GLN A 89 -15.92 -1.07 -1.14
C GLN A 89 -14.66 -1.80 -1.65
N ARG A 90 -14.78 -3.10 -1.91
CA ARG A 90 -13.70 -3.88 -2.53
C ARG A 90 -13.38 -3.41 -3.94
N LYS A 91 -14.39 -2.99 -4.72
CA LYS A 91 -14.18 -2.38 -6.03
C LYS A 91 -13.49 -1.03 -5.93
N MET A 92 -13.83 -0.21 -4.93
CA MET A 92 -13.26 1.13 -4.71
C MET A 92 -11.75 1.08 -4.42
N LEU A 93 -11.30 0.27 -3.46
CA LEU A 93 -9.87 0.17 -3.12
C LEU A 93 -9.10 -0.87 -3.93
N GLN A 94 -9.82 -1.69 -4.71
CA GLN A 94 -9.34 -2.97 -5.22
C GLN A 94 -8.73 -3.81 -4.09
N LEU A 95 -8.05 -4.91 -4.42
CA LEU A 95 -7.21 -5.61 -3.46
C LEU A 95 -5.81 -4.97 -3.49
N PRO A 96 -5.38 -4.26 -2.43
CA PRO A 96 -4.02 -3.79 -2.31
C PRO A 96 -2.99 -4.92 -2.42
N GLN A 97 -1.81 -4.58 -2.90
CA GLN A 97 -0.72 -5.55 -3.02
C GLN A 97 0.18 -5.47 -1.78
N ILE A 98 0.70 -6.61 -1.32
CA ILE A 98 1.76 -6.66 -0.30
C ILE A 98 3.05 -7.08 -0.99
N LEU A 99 4.11 -6.31 -0.82
CA LEU A 99 5.43 -6.54 -1.43
C LEU A 99 6.52 -6.39 -0.38
N THR A 100 7.61 -7.14 -0.46
CA THR A 100 8.86 -6.84 0.23
C THR A 100 9.57 -5.64 -0.41
N GLU A 101 10.51 -5.00 0.30
CA GLU A 101 11.37 -3.96 -0.29
C GLU A 101 12.19 -4.49 -1.48
N ARG A 102 12.62 -5.75 -1.40
CA ARG A 102 13.31 -6.43 -2.51
C ARG A 102 12.39 -6.55 -3.72
N GLU A 103 11.15 -7.00 -3.54
CA GLU A 103 10.18 -7.08 -4.64
C GLU A 103 9.87 -5.70 -5.19
N LEU A 104 9.65 -4.69 -4.35
CA LEU A 104 9.47 -3.31 -4.80
C LEU A 104 10.65 -2.82 -5.65
N ASN A 105 11.88 -3.10 -5.23
CA ASN A 105 13.09 -2.70 -5.96
C ASN A 105 13.29 -3.52 -7.25
N LEU A 106 12.95 -4.80 -7.24
CA LEU A 106 12.90 -5.64 -8.44
C LEU A 106 11.78 -5.18 -9.38
N HIS A 107 10.66 -4.70 -8.88
CA HIS A 107 9.64 -4.08 -9.70
C HIS A 107 10.20 -2.76 -10.27
N LYS A 108 10.74 -1.85 -9.46
CA LYS A 108 11.41 -0.63 -9.95
C LYS A 108 12.46 -0.89 -11.05
N ALA A 109 13.18 -2.02 -10.99
CA ALA A 109 14.24 -2.38 -11.93
C ALA A 109 13.85 -3.35 -13.08
N ALA A 110 12.82 -4.18 -12.93
CA ALA A 110 12.57 -5.35 -13.78
C ALA A 110 11.08 -5.60 -14.12
N LEU A 111 10.22 -4.58 -14.14
CA LEU A 111 8.81 -4.74 -14.50
C LEU A 111 8.59 -5.34 -15.91
N LYS A 112 8.38 -6.66 -15.94
CA LYS A 112 7.46 -7.39 -16.82
C LYS A 112 6.11 -7.62 -16.11
N VAL A 113 5.62 -6.61 -15.40
CA VAL A 113 4.18 -6.41 -15.28
C VAL A 113 3.81 -5.60 -16.52
N ASP A 114 2.71 -5.96 -17.19
CA ASP A 114 2.38 -5.51 -18.54
C ASP A 114 2.74 -4.03 -18.79
N ARG A 115 3.61 -3.79 -19.78
CA ARG A 115 4.41 -2.56 -19.96
C ARG A 115 3.61 -1.27 -20.18
N GLN A 116 2.30 -1.37 -20.25
CA GLN A 116 1.39 -0.29 -20.65
C GLN A 116 0.95 0.63 -19.48
N PHE A 117 1.33 0.35 -18.22
CA PHE A 117 0.55 0.85 -17.07
C PHE A 117 1.33 1.40 -15.87
N LEU A 118 2.58 1.82 -16.05
CA LEU A 118 3.36 2.42 -14.95
C LEU A 118 4.07 3.70 -15.40
N ASP A 119 3.30 4.76 -15.63
CA ASP A 119 3.84 6.12 -15.65
C ASP A 119 3.86 6.70 -14.22
N ARG A 120 4.79 6.12 -13.45
CA ARG A 120 5.66 6.72 -12.42
C ARG A 120 5.18 7.96 -11.67
N GLU A 121 4.34 7.77 -10.65
CA GLU A 121 4.61 8.42 -9.36
C GLU A 121 4.34 7.46 -8.19
N ILE A 122 5.39 7.18 -7.43
CA ILE A 122 5.28 6.43 -6.16
C ILE A 122 5.16 7.49 -5.08
N VAL A 123 4.02 7.49 -4.40
CA VAL A 123 3.75 8.40 -3.29
C VAL A 123 3.84 7.60 -2.00
N THR A 124 4.75 7.95 -1.11
CA THR A 124 4.78 7.34 0.23
C THR A 124 3.71 7.98 1.08
N ILE A 125 2.76 7.17 1.55
CA ILE A 125 1.61 7.64 2.35
C ILE A 125 1.89 7.47 3.84
N TRP A 126 2.66 6.44 4.20
CA TRP A 126 3.11 6.18 5.55
C TRP A 126 4.36 5.32 5.52
N GLU A 127 5.30 5.61 6.41
CA GLU A 127 6.50 4.81 6.64
C GLU A 127 6.79 4.78 8.13
N ARG A 128 7.08 3.59 8.67
CA ARG A 128 7.52 3.44 10.05
C ARG A 128 9.01 3.80 10.12
N PRO A 129 9.43 4.60 11.11
CA PRO A 129 10.85 4.84 11.34
C PRO A 129 11.57 3.50 11.53
N GLN A 130 12.60 3.23 10.74
CA GLN A 130 13.47 2.08 10.98
C GLN A 130 14.17 2.32 12.32
N GLU A 131 14.03 1.38 13.27
CA GLU A 131 14.86 1.43 14.46
C GLU A 131 16.32 1.33 14.00
N PRO A 132 17.21 2.24 14.44
CA PRO A 132 18.61 2.14 14.08
C PRO A 132 19.11 0.77 14.53
N ALA A 133 19.74 0.03 13.61
CA ALA A 133 20.42 -1.20 13.97
C ALA A 133 21.31 -0.91 15.20
N PRO A 134 21.27 -1.76 16.25
CA PRO A 134 22.08 -1.53 17.43
C PRO A 134 23.53 -1.31 17.00
N ALA A 135 24.11 -0.19 17.43
CA ALA A 135 25.51 0.09 17.17
C ALA A 135 26.32 -1.12 17.65
N ALA A 136 27.02 -1.76 16.70
CA ALA A 136 27.86 -2.92 16.94
C ALA A 136 29.06 -2.57 17.85
#